data_AF-A0A257MJE5-F1
#
_entry.id   AF-A0A257MJE5-F1
#
_cell.length_a   1.000
_cell.length_b   1.000
_cell.length_c   1.000
_cell.angle_alpha   90.00
_cell.angle_beta   90.00
_cell.angle_gamma   90.00
#
_symmetry.space_group_name_H-M   'P 1'
#
loop_
_entity.id
_entity.type
_entity.pdbx_description
1 polymer ?
#
loop_
_entity_poly.entity_id
_entity_poly.type
_entity_poly.pdbx_seq_one_letter_code
_entity_poly.pdbx_strand_id
1 'polypeptide(L)'
;MRRLSFNAILAAMLLAAGSCAAQGHCLVLGSDLFLAEDLPMTRDLNFTGNLKDILESYRYTENYSAGSFDCMDTCIIATSILQEHGYNPSTMARFALKGRDGESHMWLSVSDGLGRFAFIDTTAFASGRPVLGEVVAADESGNYSSGYVLISPMKVMQCFGYSEESFLSHLGAVEKTAAGPIVLRKESRDQERASWVYQ
;
A
#
# COMPACT_ATOMS: atom_id res chain seq x y z
N MET A 1 11.78 -39.97 44.10
CA MET A 1 11.26 -39.04 43.06
C MET A 1 11.55 -39.65 41.69
N ARG A 2 10.60 -40.42 41.14
CA ARG A 2 10.79 -41.26 39.95
C ARG A 2 9.79 -40.86 38.87
N ARG A 3 10.33 -40.58 37.67
CA ARG A 3 9.71 -40.68 36.34
C ARG A 3 8.47 -39.81 36.08
N LEU A 4 8.70 -38.51 35.88
CA LEU A 4 7.96 -37.78 34.83
C LEU A 4 8.44 -38.35 33.49
N SER A 5 7.59 -39.18 32.89
CA SER A 5 7.87 -40.00 31.71
C SER A 5 8.09 -39.12 30.48
N PHE A 6 9.04 -39.52 29.64
CA PHE A 6 9.37 -38.98 28.31
C PHE A 6 8.13 -38.65 27.45
N ASN A 7 7.01 -39.35 27.69
CA ASN A 7 5.71 -39.14 27.05
C ASN A 7 5.06 -37.78 27.35
N ALA A 8 5.34 -37.17 28.52
CA ALA A 8 4.78 -35.85 28.87
C ALA A 8 5.42 -34.71 28.07
N ILE A 9 6.71 -34.85 27.72
CA ILE A 9 7.44 -33.88 26.90
C ILE A 9 7.02 -34.02 25.43
N LEU A 10 6.79 -35.25 24.96
CA LEU A 10 6.31 -35.50 23.60
C LEU A 10 4.86 -35.01 23.37
N ALA A 11 4.00 -35.14 24.39
CA ALA A 11 2.63 -34.60 24.34
C ALA A 11 2.60 -33.06 24.33
N ALA A 12 3.51 -32.40 25.06
CA ALA A 12 3.64 -30.94 25.02
C ALA A 12 4.14 -30.44 23.65
N MET A 13 5.02 -31.19 22.98
CA MET A 13 5.47 -30.84 21.63
C MET A 13 4.39 -31.05 20.56
N LEU A 14 3.53 -32.06 20.71
CA LEU A 14 2.37 -32.27 19.81
C LEU A 14 1.26 -31.23 20.01
N LEU A 15 1.17 -30.60 21.18
CA LEU A 15 0.27 -29.47 21.44
C LEU A 15 0.85 -28.11 20.97
N ALA A 16 2.18 -28.02 20.84
CA ALA A 16 2.86 -26.84 20.28
C ALA A 16 3.02 -26.91 18.75
N ALA A 17 3.00 -28.11 18.16
CA ALA A 17 2.98 -28.33 16.72
C ALA A 17 1.55 -28.28 16.16
N GLY A 18 1.04 -27.06 16.02
CA GLY A 18 0.30 -26.69 14.82
C GLY A 18 -1.06 -27.37 14.60
N SER A 19 -2.01 -27.11 15.49
CA SER A 19 -3.37 -26.81 15.01
C SER A 19 -3.43 -25.33 14.61
N CYS A 20 -2.65 -24.95 13.59
CA CYS A 20 -2.98 -23.77 12.79
C CYS A 20 -4.17 -24.17 11.90
N ALA A 21 -5.30 -24.48 12.55
CA ALA A 21 -6.59 -24.51 11.90
C ALA A 21 -6.98 -23.04 11.70
N ALA A 22 -6.33 -22.39 10.75
CA ALA A 22 -6.83 -21.21 10.09
C ALA A 22 -8.06 -21.63 9.25
N GLN A 23 -9.15 -21.96 9.95
CA GLN A 23 -10.48 -22.15 9.37
C GLN A 23 -11.47 -21.15 10.00
N GLY A 24 -10.97 -20.02 10.51
CA GLY A 24 -11.76 -18.80 10.60
C GLY A 24 -11.66 -18.07 9.27
N HIS A 25 -12.79 -17.73 8.66
CA HIS A 25 -12.79 -16.82 7.53
C HIS A 25 -12.14 -15.51 8.00
N CYS A 26 -10.91 -15.18 7.53
CA CYS A 26 -10.23 -13.93 7.88
C CYS A 26 -11.07 -12.70 7.48
N LEU A 27 -12.09 -12.93 6.66
CA LEU A 27 -13.05 -11.98 6.14
C LEU A 27 -14.46 -12.54 6.40
N VAL A 28 -15.21 -11.94 7.34
CA VAL A 28 -16.70 -11.99 7.61
C VAL A 28 -16.96 -12.15 9.13
N LEU A 29 -17.78 -11.38 9.86
CA LEU A 29 -18.88 -10.42 9.58
C LEU A 29 -18.55 -9.02 10.17
N GLY A 30 -18.88 -7.95 9.45
CA GLY A 30 -18.40 -6.57 9.71
C GLY A 30 -17.13 -6.21 8.91
N SER A 31 -16.93 -6.90 7.79
CA SER A 31 -15.70 -7.05 7.02
C SER A 31 -14.94 -5.74 6.82
N ASP A 32 -13.62 -5.75 7.11
CA ASP A 32 -12.68 -4.66 6.82
C ASP A 32 -12.48 -4.39 5.30
N LEU A 33 -13.35 -4.98 4.46
CA LEU A 33 -13.40 -4.86 3.01
C LEU A 33 -14.81 -4.47 2.59
N PHE A 34 -14.92 -3.49 1.71
CA PHE A 34 -16.14 -3.18 0.98
C PHE A 34 -15.89 -3.21 -0.52
N LEU A 35 -16.75 -3.91 -1.26
CA LEU A 35 -16.68 -3.87 -2.71
C LEU A 35 -17.21 -2.51 -3.19
N ALA A 36 -16.34 -1.76 -3.85
CA ALA A 36 -16.66 -0.53 -4.53
C ALA A 36 -16.80 -0.88 -6.02
N GLU A 37 -18.00 -1.21 -6.47
CA GLU A 37 -18.26 -1.43 -7.90
C GLU A 37 -18.45 -0.06 -8.58
N ASP A 38 -17.71 0.16 -9.65
CA ASP A 38 -17.87 1.29 -10.60
C ASP A 38 -17.96 2.68 -9.97
N LEU A 39 -17.03 2.98 -9.05
CA LEU A 39 -16.93 4.33 -8.48
C LEU A 39 -16.71 5.37 -9.60
N PRO A 40 -17.53 6.44 -9.66
CA PRO A 40 -17.46 7.39 -10.76
C PRO A 40 -16.18 8.22 -10.66
N MET A 41 -15.43 8.29 -11.75
CA MET A 41 -14.22 9.09 -11.79
C MET A 41 -14.55 10.59 -11.75
N THR A 42 -13.73 11.36 -11.03
CA THR A 42 -13.80 12.82 -11.05
C THR A 42 -13.33 13.37 -12.40
N ARG A 43 -13.99 14.44 -12.87
CA ARG A 43 -13.62 15.16 -14.10
C ARG A 43 -13.11 16.56 -13.80
N ASP A 44 -12.94 16.89 -12.53
CA ASP A 44 -12.42 18.18 -12.10
C ASP A 44 -10.91 18.23 -12.36
N LEU A 45 -10.53 19.03 -13.36
CA LEU A 45 -9.13 19.21 -13.77
C LEU A 45 -8.30 19.93 -12.70
N ASN A 46 -8.91 20.79 -11.88
CA ASN A 46 -8.19 21.46 -10.80
C ASN A 46 -7.95 20.50 -9.64
N PHE A 47 -8.95 19.71 -9.27
CA PHE A 47 -8.79 18.68 -8.24
C PHE A 47 -7.73 17.65 -8.63
N THR A 48 -7.82 17.11 -9.84
CA THR A 48 -6.84 16.13 -10.34
C THR A 48 -5.47 16.76 -10.59
N GLY A 49 -5.42 18.02 -11.06
CA GLY A 49 -4.19 18.80 -11.20
C GLY A 49 -3.47 18.99 -9.87
N ASN A 50 -4.18 19.39 -8.82
CA ASN A 50 -3.59 19.55 -7.48
C ASN A 50 -3.02 18.24 -6.94
N LEU A 51 -3.73 17.12 -7.10
CA LEU A 51 -3.24 15.81 -6.70
C LEU A 51 -1.95 15.43 -7.46
N LYS A 52 -1.91 15.67 -8.78
CA LYS A 52 -0.71 15.44 -9.59
C LYS A 52 0.45 16.31 -9.12
N ASP A 53 0.22 17.61 -8.93
CA ASP A 53 1.24 18.55 -8.48
C ASP A 53 1.84 18.14 -7.13
N ILE A 54 1.00 17.69 -6.19
CA ILE A 54 1.47 17.16 -4.90
C ILE A 54 2.31 15.90 -5.13
N LEU A 55 1.76 14.86 -5.76
CA LEU A 55 2.45 13.57 -5.92
C LEU A 55 3.77 13.70 -6.68
N GLU A 56 3.81 14.55 -7.71
CA GLU A 56 5.02 14.82 -8.50
C GLU A 56 6.01 15.76 -7.77
N SER A 57 5.58 16.48 -6.73
CA SER A 57 6.47 17.28 -5.89
C SER A 57 7.33 16.43 -4.95
N TYR A 58 7.02 15.15 -4.78
CA TYR A 58 7.81 14.22 -3.99
C TYR A 58 8.42 13.12 -4.87
N ARG A 59 9.56 12.57 -4.44
CA ARG A 59 10.27 11.51 -5.15
C ARG A 59 10.81 10.45 -4.22
N TYR A 60 10.78 9.21 -4.67
CA TYR A 60 11.60 8.15 -4.08
C TYR A 60 13.08 8.37 -4.43
N THR A 61 13.96 8.16 -3.46
CA THR A 61 15.41 8.21 -3.69
C THR A 61 15.96 6.84 -4.04
N GLU A 62 17.24 6.76 -4.42
CA GLU A 62 17.93 5.48 -4.63
C GLU A 62 17.87 4.55 -3.41
N ASN A 63 17.78 5.13 -2.20
CA ASN A 63 17.68 4.37 -0.95
C ASN A 63 16.37 3.59 -0.84
N TYR A 64 15.32 3.97 -1.57
CA TYR A 64 14.09 3.18 -1.65
C TYR A 64 14.39 1.77 -2.17
N SER A 65 15.16 1.64 -3.24
CA SER A 65 15.48 0.33 -3.83
C SER A 65 16.42 -0.54 -3.00
N ALA A 66 17.03 0.01 -1.94
CA ALA A 66 17.76 -0.76 -0.95
C ALA A 66 16.83 -1.53 0.01
N GLY A 67 15.54 -1.17 0.06
CA GLY A 67 14.51 -1.87 0.83
C GLY A 67 13.68 -2.82 -0.04
N SER A 68 13.04 -3.79 0.61
CA SER A 68 11.99 -4.62 -0.01
C SER A 68 10.63 -3.95 0.17
N PHE A 69 10.44 -2.79 -0.46
CA PHE A 69 9.17 -2.07 -0.40
C PHE A 69 8.19 -2.56 -1.48
N ASP A 70 6.91 -2.64 -1.14
CA ASP A 70 5.84 -3.09 -2.02
C ASP A 70 4.71 -2.03 -2.18
N CYS A 71 3.64 -2.39 -2.89
CA CYS A 71 2.49 -1.51 -3.14
C CYS A 71 1.76 -1.03 -1.87
N MET A 72 1.91 -1.74 -0.74
CA MET A 72 1.36 -1.30 0.56
C MET A 72 2.21 -0.18 1.13
N ASP A 73 3.53 -0.34 1.14
CA ASP A 73 4.47 0.67 1.63
C ASP A 73 4.28 2.01 0.90
N THR A 74 4.16 1.95 -0.43
CA THR A 74 3.95 3.15 -1.24
C THR A 74 2.58 3.78 -0.98
N CYS A 75 1.52 2.97 -0.80
CA CYS A 75 0.21 3.48 -0.39
C CYS A 75 0.26 4.17 0.98
N ILE A 76 0.97 3.63 1.97
CA ILE A 76 1.12 4.24 3.30
C ILE A 76 1.82 5.61 3.17
N ILE A 77 2.95 5.64 2.47
CA ILE A 77 3.73 6.87 2.25
C ILE A 77 2.89 7.93 1.52
N ALA A 78 2.25 7.57 0.41
CA ALA A 78 1.41 8.49 -0.35
C ALA A 78 0.19 8.96 0.45
N THR A 79 -0.42 8.08 1.27
CA THR A 79 -1.54 8.44 2.15
C THR A 79 -1.12 9.51 3.15
N SER A 80 0.00 9.32 3.84
CA SER A 80 0.52 10.28 4.81
C SER A 80 0.73 11.66 4.18
N ILE A 81 1.36 11.70 3.00
CA ILE A 81 1.64 12.96 2.30
C ILE A 81 0.35 13.62 1.83
N LEU A 82 -0.59 12.89 1.24
CA LEU A 82 -1.88 13.46 0.81
C LEU A 82 -2.69 14.01 1.99
N GLN A 83 -2.62 13.35 3.16
CA GLN A 83 -3.25 13.83 4.40
C GLN A 83 -2.64 15.13 4.92
N GLU A 84 -1.32 15.32 4.81
CA GLU A 84 -0.67 16.61 5.11
C GLU A 84 -1.19 17.76 4.24
N HIS A 85 -1.65 17.46 3.03
CA HIS A 85 -2.27 18.42 2.11
C HIS A 85 -3.80 18.49 2.23
N GLY A 86 -4.39 17.87 3.25
CA GLY A 86 -5.82 17.97 3.57
C GLY A 86 -6.72 17.01 2.80
N TYR A 87 -6.17 16.03 2.09
CA TYR A 87 -6.95 14.97 1.45
C TYR A 87 -7.18 13.81 2.40
N ASN A 88 -8.22 13.01 2.13
CA ASN A 88 -8.48 11.78 2.87
C ASN A 88 -8.54 10.58 1.92
N PRO A 89 -7.39 10.02 1.54
CA PRO A 89 -7.34 8.86 0.66
C PRO A 89 -7.92 7.62 1.34
N SER A 90 -8.64 6.82 0.58
CA SER A 90 -9.04 5.47 0.96
C SER A 90 -8.16 4.46 0.23
N THR A 91 -7.64 3.47 0.96
CA THR A 91 -6.87 2.40 0.35
C THR A 91 -7.80 1.44 -0.37
N MET A 92 -7.49 1.16 -1.62
CA MET A 92 -8.18 0.16 -2.44
C MET A 92 -7.22 -0.98 -2.76
N ALA A 93 -7.78 -2.18 -2.94
CA ALA A 93 -7.01 -3.34 -3.32
C ALA A 93 -7.77 -4.30 -4.23
N ARG A 94 -7.00 -5.06 -4.99
CA ARG A 94 -7.41 -6.29 -5.65
C ARG A 94 -6.52 -7.40 -5.11
N PHE A 95 -7.11 -8.54 -4.78
CA PHE A 95 -6.37 -9.71 -4.32
C PHE A 95 -6.44 -10.80 -5.39
N ALA A 96 -5.28 -11.27 -5.85
CA ALA A 96 -5.17 -12.45 -6.69
C ALA A 96 -5.61 -13.68 -5.89
N LEU A 97 -6.80 -14.20 -6.18
CA LEU A 97 -7.30 -15.43 -5.57
C LEU A 97 -6.73 -16.63 -6.30
N LYS A 98 -6.36 -17.68 -5.55
CA LYS A 98 -5.79 -18.92 -6.09
C LYS A 98 -6.65 -19.46 -7.25
N GLY A 99 -6.03 -19.61 -8.42
CA GLY A 99 -6.68 -20.14 -9.64
C GLY A 99 -7.37 -19.10 -10.52
N ARG A 100 -7.18 -17.80 -10.26
CA ARG A 100 -7.54 -16.70 -11.17
C ARG A 100 -6.30 -15.99 -11.67
N ASP A 101 -6.35 -15.52 -12.91
CA ASP A 101 -5.31 -14.67 -13.49
C ASP A 101 -5.37 -13.26 -12.85
N GLY A 102 -4.19 -12.68 -12.60
CA GLY A 102 -4.03 -11.34 -12.06
C GLY A 102 -3.05 -11.28 -10.88
N GLU A 103 -2.46 -10.10 -10.68
CA GLU A 103 -1.59 -9.82 -9.53
C GLU A 103 -2.39 -9.09 -8.44
N SER A 104 -2.06 -9.37 -7.18
CA SER A 104 -2.56 -8.56 -6.07
C SER A 104 -1.94 -7.18 -6.16
N HIS A 105 -2.76 -6.14 -6.05
CA HIS A 105 -2.28 -4.76 -6.14
C HIS A 105 -3.07 -3.84 -5.22
N MET A 106 -2.44 -2.78 -4.74
CA MET A 106 -3.01 -1.76 -3.86
C MET A 106 -2.80 -0.38 -4.44
N TRP A 107 -3.83 0.45 -4.36
CA TRP A 107 -3.84 1.83 -4.85
C TRP A 107 -4.66 2.71 -3.91
N LEU A 108 -4.71 4.02 -4.18
CA LEU A 108 -5.53 4.94 -3.41
C LEU A 108 -6.71 5.46 -4.24
N SER A 109 -7.82 5.75 -3.56
CA SER A 109 -8.90 6.58 -4.08
C SER A 109 -9.05 7.84 -3.24
N VAL A 110 -9.26 8.98 -3.89
CA VAL A 110 -9.46 10.27 -3.22
C VAL A 110 -10.77 10.86 -3.71
N SER A 111 -11.71 11.08 -2.79
CA SER A 111 -13.00 11.68 -3.11
C SER A 111 -12.86 13.18 -3.38
N ASP A 112 -13.55 13.68 -4.38
CA ASP A 112 -13.69 15.13 -4.64
C ASP A 112 -14.80 15.79 -3.81
N GLY A 113 -15.43 15.03 -2.89
CA GLY A 113 -16.53 15.49 -2.04
C GLY A 113 -17.90 15.50 -2.73
N LEU A 114 -17.98 15.19 -4.02
CA LEU A 114 -19.22 15.14 -4.81
C LEU A 114 -19.60 13.70 -5.19
N GLY A 115 -19.05 12.72 -4.48
CA GLY A 115 -19.26 11.30 -4.73
C GLY A 115 -18.46 10.77 -5.92
N ARG A 116 -17.47 11.51 -6.42
CA ARG A 116 -16.55 11.07 -7.49
C ARG A 116 -15.14 10.96 -6.96
N PHE A 117 -14.31 10.19 -7.65
CA PHE A 117 -13.01 9.79 -7.14
C PHE A 117 -11.90 10.01 -8.17
N ALA A 118 -10.74 10.46 -7.72
CA ALA A 118 -9.48 10.24 -8.41
C ALA A 118 -8.87 8.95 -7.88
N PHE A 119 -8.29 8.14 -8.76
CA PHE A 119 -7.51 6.97 -8.37
C PHE A 119 -6.02 7.29 -8.54
N ILE A 120 -5.20 6.82 -7.61
CA ILE A 120 -3.76 7.05 -7.60
C ILE A 120 -3.08 5.70 -7.53
N ASP A 121 -2.38 5.33 -8.59
CA ASP A 121 -1.47 4.18 -8.55
C ASP A 121 -0.16 4.62 -7.92
N THR A 122 0.22 3.95 -6.84
CA THR A 122 1.41 4.26 -6.04
C THR A 122 2.54 3.27 -6.29
N THR A 123 2.42 2.35 -7.25
CA THR A 123 3.49 1.38 -7.53
C THR A 123 4.85 2.08 -7.63
N ALA A 124 5.84 1.51 -6.95
CA ALA A 124 7.23 1.89 -7.12
C ALA A 124 7.51 1.91 -8.62
N PHE A 125 7.81 3.08 -9.17
CA PHE A 125 8.04 3.26 -10.61
C PHE A 125 6.80 3.11 -11.51
N ALA A 126 5.62 3.57 -11.09
CA ALA A 126 4.36 3.56 -11.85
C ALA A 126 4.48 3.95 -13.36
N SER A 127 5.56 4.63 -13.77
CA SER A 127 5.90 4.88 -15.17
C SER A 127 7.41 4.94 -15.48
N GLY A 128 8.25 4.29 -14.66
CA GLY A 128 9.72 4.46 -14.75
C GLY A 128 10.22 5.81 -14.20
N ARG A 129 9.34 6.56 -13.53
CA ARG A 129 9.65 7.82 -12.83
C ARG A 129 9.64 7.58 -11.32
N PRO A 130 10.61 8.12 -10.55
CA PRO A 130 10.67 7.94 -9.11
C PRO A 130 9.73 8.92 -8.39
N VAL A 131 8.43 8.92 -8.73
CA VAL A 131 7.40 9.75 -8.08
C VAL A 131 6.61 8.90 -7.08
N LEU A 132 5.85 9.52 -6.17
CA LEU A 132 5.06 8.79 -5.17
C LEU A 132 3.85 8.06 -5.73
N GLY A 133 3.37 8.48 -6.88
CA GLY A 133 2.24 7.87 -7.55
C GLY A 133 1.73 8.73 -8.69
N GLU A 134 0.81 8.17 -9.46
CA GLU A 134 0.22 8.79 -10.63
C GLU A 134 -1.29 8.77 -10.52
N VAL A 135 -1.90 9.93 -10.82
CA VAL A 135 -3.35 9.98 -10.97
C VAL A 135 -3.72 9.24 -12.26
N VAL A 136 -4.47 8.15 -12.10
CA VAL A 136 -4.91 7.25 -13.17
C VAL A 136 -5.70 8.02 -14.22
N ALA A 137 -5.40 7.75 -15.49
CA ALA A 137 -6.07 8.37 -16.62
C ALA A 137 -7.53 7.90 -16.76
N ALA A 138 -8.37 8.72 -17.39
CA ALA A 138 -9.81 8.44 -17.45
C ALA A 138 -10.18 7.18 -18.22
N ASP A 139 -9.41 6.85 -19.26
CA ASP A 139 -9.52 5.64 -20.06
C ASP A 139 -9.05 4.38 -19.34
N GLU A 140 -8.18 4.51 -18.34
CA GLU A 140 -7.69 3.39 -17.52
C GLU A 140 -8.50 3.20 -16.22
N SER A 141 -9.38 4.15 -15.91
CA SER A 141 -10.13 4.23 -14.66
C SER A 141 -10.94 2.98 -14.31
N GLY A 142 -11.45 2.26 -15.31
CA GLY A 142 -12.32 1.09 -15.11
C GLY A 142 -11.69 0.00 -14.25
N ASN A 143 -10.37 -0.21 -14.35
CA ASN A 143 -9.69 -1.22 -13.55
C ASN A 143 -9.52 -0.81 -12.08
N TYR A 144 -9.44 0.50 -11.82
CA TYR A 144 -9.20 1.08 -10.50
C TYR A 144 -10.49 1.44 -9.76
N SER A 145 -11.55 1.74 -10.51
CA SER A 145 -12.89 1.99 -9.97
C SER A 145 -13.58 0.73 -9.45
N SER A 146 -13.12 -0.44 -9.90
CA SER A 146 -13.58 -1.75 -9.44
C SER A 146 -12.54 -2.38 -8.50
N GLY A 147 -12.79 -2.34 -7.20
CA GLY A 147 -11.88 -2.90 -6.20
C GLY A 147 -12.50 -2.98 -4.81
N TYR A 148 -11.73 -3.52 -3.87
CA TYR A 148 -12.13 -3.52 -2.47
C TYR A 148 -11.57 -2.28 -1.78
N VAL A 149 -12.43 -1.48 -1.17
CA VAL A 149 -12.03 -0.46 -0.19
C VAL A 149 -11.65 -1.18 1.09
N LEU A 150 -10.44 -0.92 1.58
CA LEU A 150 -9.94 -1.42 2.84
C LEU A 150 -10.35 -0.46 3.97
N ILE A 151 -11.30 -0.86 4.82
CA ILE A 151 -11.71 -0.05 5.99
C ILE A 151 -10.57 0.03 7.00
N SER A 152 -9.91 -1.12 7.20
CA SER A 152 -8.78 -1.27 8.11
C SER A 152 -7.61 -1.88 7.34
N PRO A 153 -6.89 -1.11 6.50
CA PRO A 153 -5.84 -1.62 5.62
C PRO A 153 -4.84 -2.51 6.37
N MET A 154 -4.34 -2.05 7.52
CA MET A 154 -3.38 -2.80 8.33
C MET A 154 -3.92 -4.15 8.83
N LYS A 155 -5.19 -4.20 9.24
CA LYS A 155 -5.82 -5.44 9.72
C LYS A 155 -6.06 -6.44 8.59
N VAL A 156 -6.48 -5.95 7.42
CA VAL A 156 -6.59 -6.77 6.22
C VAL A 156 -5.23 -7.33 5.84
N MET A 157 -4.19 -6.50 5.82
CA MET A 157 -2.84 -6.93 5.42
C MET A 157 -2.22 -7.91 6.42
N GLN A 158 -2.52 -7.80 7.72
CA GLN A 158 -2.17 -8.82 8.71
C GLN A 158 -2.72 -10.22 8.38
N CYS A 159 -3.92 -10.32 7.80
CA CYS A 159 -4.44 -11.60 7.31
C CYS A 159 -3.59 -12.21 6.18
N PHE A 160 -2.84 -11.38 5.44
CA PHE A 160 -1.94 -11.81 4.36
C PHE A 160 -0.48 -11.94 4.81
N GLY A 161 -0.20 -11.85 6.12
CA GLY A 161 1.14 -12.03 6.67
C GLY A 161 1.99 -10.76 6.73
N TYR A 162 1.43 -9.60 6.39
CA TYR A 162 2.08 -8.30 6.56
C TYR A 162 1.97 -7.82 8.02
N SER A 163 2.94 -7.06 8.52
CA SER A 163 2.81 -6.40 9.82
C SER A 163 3.43 -5.00 9.82
N GLU A 164 2.85 -4.10 10.60
CA GLU A 164 3.42 -2.76 10.85
C GLU A 164 4.83 -2.86 11.41
N GLU A 165 5.08 -3.83 12.28
CA GLU A 165 6.40 -4.12 12.82
C GLU A 165 7.40 -4.49 11.72
N SER A 166 6.99 -5.30 10.73
CA SER A 166 7.84 -5.64 9.59
C SER A 166 8.13 -4.41 8.74
N PHE A 167 7.11 -3.57 8.48
CA PHE A 167 7.29 -2.31 7.75
C PHE A 167 8.30 -1.39 8.45
N LEU A 168 8.07 -1.08 9.72
CA LEU A 168 8.93 -0.18 10.50
C LEU A 168 10.33 -0.76 10.69
N SER A 169 10.46 -2.07 10.81
CA SER A 169 11.75 -2.77 10.85
C SER A 169 12.52 -2.62 9.54
N HIS A 170 11.86 -2.85 8.40
CA HIS A 170 12.46 -2.65 7.08
C HIS A 170 12.84 -1.19 6.85
N LEU A 171 11.93 -0.26 7.15
CA LEU A 171 12.18 1.18 7.06
C LEU A 171 13.41 1.57 7.89
N GLY A 172 13.47 1.17 9.16
CA GLY A 172 14.60 1.45 10.04
C GLY A 172 15.90 0.76 9.64
N ALA A 173 15.85 -0.41 8.97
CA ALA A 173 17.02 -1.06 8.41
C ALA A 173 17.59 -0.30 7.20
N VAL A 174 16.70 0.18 6.32
CA VAL A 174 17.07 1.04 5.20
C VAL A 174 17.65 2.34 5.72
N GLU A 175 16.99 3.03 6.65
CA GLU A 175 17.48 4.31 7.21
C GLU A 175 18.86 4.21 7.88
N LYS A 176 19.21 3.06 8.46
CA LYS A 176 20.55 2.83 9.04
C LYS A 176 21.67 2.71 8.01
N THR A 177 21.33 2.33 6.79
CA THR A 177 22.30 2.08 5.71
C THR A 177 22.22 3.13 4.60
N ALA A 178 21.11 3.85 4.53
CA ALA A 178 20.86 4.91 3.60
C ALA A 178 21.73 6.13 3.90
N ALA A 179 22.37 6.68 2.86
CA ALA A 179 23.14 7.90 2.96
C ALA A 179 22.26 9.17 3.04
N GLY A 180 20.93 9.01 2.96
CA GLY A 180 19.95 10.09 2.95
C GLY A 180 18.51 9.58 3.08
N PRO A 181 17.50 10.45 2.93
CA PRO A 181 16.10 10.07 3.10
C PRO A 181 15.61 9.15 1.97
N ILE A 182 14.53 8.41 2.21
CA ILE A 182 13.87 7.52 1.23
C ILE A 182 12.92 8.30 0.32
N VAL A 183 12.35 9.39 0.82
CA VAL A 183 11.49 10.32 0.08
C VAL A 183 12.06 11.74 0.19
N LEU A 184 12.12 12.44 -0.93
CA LEU A 184 12.50 13.86 -0.99
C LEU A 184 11.35 14.70 -1.54
N ARG A 185 11.20 15.91 -1.00
CA ARG A 185 10.30 16.94 -1.53
C ARG A 185 11.10 17.91 -2.41
N LYS A 186 10.58 18.26 -3.59
CA LYS A 186 11.11 19.33 -4.43
C LYS A 186 10.86 20.67 -3.73
N GLU A 187 11.93 21.38 -3.41
CA GLU A 187 11.83 22.68 -2.73
C GLU A 187 11.52 23.84 -3.69
N SER A 188 11.70 23.68 -5.01
CA SER A 188 11.39 24.73 -6.01
C SER A 188 11.03 24.20 -7.40
N ARG A 189 10.27 25.01 -8.17
CA ARG A 189 9.94 24.77 -9.59
C ARG A 189 11.18 24.70 -10.49
N ASP A 190 12.28 25.36 -10.15
CA ASP A 190 13.49 25.38 -11.00
C ASP A 190 14.24 24.02 -11.03
N GLN A 191 13.92 23.09 -10.12
CA GLN A 191 14.37 21.69 -10.20
C GLN A 191 13.62 20.86 -11.26
N GLU A 192 12.65 21.43 -11.99
CA GLU A 192 11.95 20.79 -13.12
C GLU A 192 12.90 20.39 -14.27
N ARG A 193 14.02 21.12 -14.47
CA ARG A 193 14.89 20.94 -15.64
C ARG A 193 15.95 19.85 -15.52
N ALA A 194 16.24 19.36 -14.32
CA ALA A 194 16.99 18.12 -14.16
C ALA A 194 15.96 16.98 -14.21
N SER A 195 15.79 16.36 -15.38
CA SER A 195 15.02 15.12 -15.47
C SER A 195 15.68 14.08 -14.57
N TRP A 196 15.13 13.88 -13.38
CA TRP A 196 15.60 12.84 -12.45
C TRP A 196 15.22 11.50 -13.06
N VAL A 197 16.18 10.89 -13.74
CA VAL A 197 16.09 9.53 -14.28
C VAL A 197 16.75 8.63 -13.26
N TYR A 198 16.03 7.59 -12.85
CA TYR A 198 16.62 6.48 -12.10
C TYR A 198 17.49 5.70 -13.10
N GLN A 199 18.82 5.68 -12.90
CA GLN A 199 19.74 4.89 -13.75
C GLN A 199 19.88 3.47 -13.22
#